data_AF-X1NF37-F1
#
_entry.id   AF-X1NF37-F1
#
_cell.length_a   1.000
_cell.length_b   1.000
_cell.length_c   1.000
_cell.angle_alpha   90.00
_cell.angle_beta   90.00
_cell.angle_gamma   90.00
#
_symmetry.space_group_name_H-M   'P 1'
#
loop_
_entity.id
_entity.type
_entity.pdbx_description
1 polymer ?
#
loop_
_entity_poly.entity_id
_entity_poly.type
_entity_poly.pdbx_seq_one_letter_code
_entity_poly.pdbx_strand_id
1 'polypeptide(L)' 'MEIIGIGIDIVEVSRIKNAVTTKKNFLDRIYSNKEIKLSDRGKFRFEELAGRFAVK' A
#
# COMPACT_ATOMS: atom_id res chain seq x y z
N MET A 1 -20.36 -24.80 0.54
CA MET A 1 -19.83 -23.53 0.01
C MET A 1 -18.37 -23.80 -0.32
N GLU A 2 -18.00 -23.72 -1.59
CA GLU A 2 -16.64 -24.04 -2.06
C GLU A 2 -15.76 -22.78 -2.12
N ILE A 3 -14.46 -22.98 -1.96
CA ILE A 3 -13.47 -21.93 -2.14
C ILE A 3 -13.34 -21.64 -3.65
N ILE A 4 -13.64 -20.41 -4.05
CA ILE A 4 -13.55 -19.92 -5.44
C ILE A 4 -12.14 -19.44 -5.82
N GLY A 5 -11.26 -19.20 -4.84
CA GLY A 5 -9.87 -18.83 -5.07
C GLY A 5 -9.11 -18.49 -3.78
N ILE A 6 -7.78 -18.53 -3.84
CA ILE A 6 -6.86 -18.12 -2.77
C ILE A 6 -5.74 -17.23 -3.33
N GLY A 7 -5.21 -16.33 -2.51
CA GLY A 7 -4.10 -15.45 -2.88
C GLY A 7 -3.27 -15.06 -1.66
N ILE A 8 -1.97 -14.91 -1.86
CA ILE A 8 -1.02 -14.42 -0.87
C ILE A 8 -0.03 -13.48 -1.57
N ASP A 9 0.34 -12.41 -0.88
CA ASP A 9 1.41 -11.52 -1.32
C ASP A 9 2.29 -11.10 -0.14
N ILE A 10 3.50 -10.67 -0.47
CA ILE A 10 4.48 -10.15 0.48
C ILE A 10 5.18 -8.94 -0.12
N VAL A 11 5.29 -7.88 0.69
CA VAL A 11 6.00 -6.66 0.28
C VAL A 11 6.92 -6.18 1.38
N GLU A 12 8.09 -5.72 0.98
CA GLU A 12 9.04 -5.07 1.88
C GLU A 12 8.64 -3.59 2.07
N VAL A 13 8.47 -3.16 3.32
CA VAL A 13 8.08 -1.78 3.66
C VAL A 13 9.07 -0.76 3.07
N SER A 14 10.36 -1.09 3.04
CA SER A 14 11.40 -0.21 2.49
C SER A 14 11.16 0.10 0.99
N ARG A 15 10.68 -0.88 0.21
CA ARG A 15 10.36 -0.71 -1.21
C ARG A 15 9.21 0.27 -1.40
N ILE A 16 8.19 0.19 -0.56
CA ILE A 16 7.05 1.11 -0.59
C ILE A 16 7.49 2.51 -0.20
N LYS A 17 8.29 2.65 0.86
CA LYS A 17 8.88 3.92 1.25
C LYS A 17 9.66 4.54 0.10
N ASN A 18 10.56 3.79 -0.53
CA ASN A 18 11.36 4.27 -1.66
C ASN A 18 10.48 4.66 -2.85
N ALA A 19 9.45 3.88 -3.18
CA ALA A 19 8.55 4.20 -4.27
C ALA A 19 7.78 5.50 -4.01
N VAL A 20 7.23 5.67 -2.80
CA VAL A 20 6.50 6.88 -2.41
C VAL A 20 7.40 8.13 -2.45
N THR A 21 8.65 8.02 -2.03
CA THR A 21 9.56 9.18 -1.96
C THR A 21 10.25 9.52 -3.28
N THR A 22 10.48 8.53 -4.16
CA THR A 22 11.24 8.73 -5.41
C THR A 22 10.36 8.83 -6.66
N LYS A 23 9.09 8.38 -6.60
CA LYS A 23 8.20 8.34 -7.76
C LYS A 23 6.99 9.23 -7.52
N LYS A 24 6.97 10.38 -8.20
CA LYS A 24 5.96 11.44 -8.06
C LYS A 24 4.51 10.95 -8.10
N ASN A 25 4.20 9.97 -8.96
CA ASN A 25 2.83 9.51 -9.21
C ASN A 25 2.52 8.13 -8.60
N PHE A 26 3.40 7.59 -7.73
CA PHE A 26 3.19 6.23 -7.21
C PHE A 26 1.94 6.15 -6.32
N LEU A 27 1.74 7.14 -5.45
CA LEU A 27 0.57 7.17 -4.56
C LEU A 27 -0.74 7.21 -5.36
N ASP A 28 -0.84 8.13 -6.32
CA ASP A 28 -2.09 8.33 -7.08
C ASP A 28 -2.44 7.14 -8.00
N ARG A 29 -1.45 6.33 -8.38
CA ARG A 29 -1.68 5.15 -9.24
C ARG A 29 -2.19 3.94 -8.48
N ILE A 30 -1.86 3.82 -7.20
CA ILE A 30 -2.08 2.58 -6.42
C ILE A 30 -3.13 2.77 -5.32
N TYR A 31 -3.24 3.99 -4.79
CA TYR A 31 -4.11 4.29 -3.66
C TYR A 31 -5.19 5.28 -4.08
N SER A 32 -6.38 5.10 -3.51
CA SER A 32 -7.46 6.06 -3.63
C SER A 32 -7.16 7.33 -2.83
N ASN A 33 -7.79 8.44 -3.19
CA ASN A 33 -7.71 9.70 -2.45
C ASN A 33 -8.05 9.56 -0.95
N LYS A 34 -8.94 8.62 -0.61
CA LYS A 34 -9.31 8.34 0.80
C LYS A 34 -8.16 7.65 1.55
N GLU A 35 -7.51 6.67 0.93
CA GLU A 35 -6.37 5.95 1.53
C GLU A 35 -5.18 6.89 1.73
N ILE A 36 -4.87 7.74 0.74
CA ILE A 36 -3.78 8.72 0.83
C ILE A 36 -4.00 9.67 2.03
N LYS A 37 -5.22 10.21 2.19
CA LYS A 37 -5.57 11.14 3.29
C LYS A 37 -5.51 10.50 4.68
N LEU A 38 -5.77 9.20 4.79
CA LEU A 38 -5.70 8.47 6.06
C LEU A 38 -4.24 8.22 6.45
N SER A 39 -3.41 7.84 5.49
CA SER A 39 -2.01 7.49 5.74
C SER A 39 -1.10 8.70 6.02
N ASP A 40 -1.52 9.91 5.64
CA ASP A 40 -0.83 11.17 5.96
C ASP A 40 -0.71 11.47 7.47
N ARG A 41 -1.41 10.74 8.35
CA ARG A 41 -1.65 11.15 9.75
C ARG A 41 -0.83 10.39 10.81
N GLY A 42 0.03 9.44 10.43
CA GLY A 42 0.55 8.44 11.37
C GLY A 42 2.06 8.21 11.36
N LYS A 43 2.57 7.78 12.52
CA LYS A 43 3.95 7.30 12.73
C LYS A 43 4.30 6.06 11.86
N PHE A 44 3.28 5.31 11.41
CA PHE A 44 3.39 4.03 10.69
C PHE A 44 2.89 4.10 9.24
N ARG A 45 3.02 5.27 8.61
CA ARG A 45 2.50 5.52 7.26
C ARG A 45 2.98 4.49 6.23
N PHE A 46 4.27 4.17 6.21
CA PHE A 46 4.82 3.31 5.15
C PHE A 46 4.42 1.84 5.35
N GLU A 47 4.30 1.40 6.60
CA GLU A 47 3.80 0.09 6.97
C GLU A 47 2.32 -0.06 6.59
N GLU A 48 1.50 0.97 6.82
CA GLU A 48 0.10 0.96 6.40
C GLU A 48 -0.04 0.89 4.88
N LEU A 49 0.73 1.73 4.15
CA LEU A 49 0.74 1.71 2.69
C LEU A 49 1.22 0.35 2.16
N ALA A 50 2.24 -0.25 2.78
CA ALA A 50 2.73 -1.56 2.41
C ALA A 50 1.68 -2.67 2.62
N GLY A 51 1.00 -2.69 3.77
CA GLY A 51 -0.09 -3.64 4.01
C GLY A 51 -1.22 -3.48 3.01
N ARG A 52 -1.59 -2.24 2.68
CA ARG A 52 -2.60 -1.94 1.65
C ARG A 52 -2.14 -2.33 0.25
N PHE A 53 -0.85 -2.27 -0.04
CA PHE A 53 -0.30 -2.70 -1.32
C PHE A 53 -0.44 -4.21 -1.51
N ALA A 54 -0.07 -5.00 -0.48
CA ALA A 54 -0.06 -6.46 -0.57
C ALA A 54 -1.47 -7.11 -0.64
N VAL A 55 -2.52 -6.39 -0.26
CA VAL A 55 -3.91 -6.90 -0.33
C VAL A 55 -4.57 -6.62 -1.69
N LYS A 56 -4.04 -5.69 -2.49
CA LYS A 56 -4.60 -5.32 -3.79
C LYS A 56 -4.20 -6.32 -4.86
#